data_AF-X1CFU6-F1
#
_entry.id   AF-X1CFU6-F1
#
_cell.length_a   1.000
_cell.length_b   1.000
_cell.length_c   1.000
_cell.angle_alpha   90.00
_cell.angle_beta   90.00
_cell.angle_gamma   90.00
#
_symmetry.space_group_name_H-M   'P 1'
#
loop_
_entity.id
_entity.type
_entity.pdbx_description
1 polymer ?
#
loop_
_entity_poly.entity_id
_entity_poly.type
_entity_poly.pdbx_seq_one_letter_code
_entity_poly.pdbx_strand_id
1 'polypeptide(L)' 'MKIKGFGVNTRRTDGNFSRLENQLTYLKEAGFEYLEVSADVVDIIGGGKIIPKKIDKLLQLLERYEF' A
#
# COMPACT_ATOMS: atom_id res chain seq x y z
N MET A 1 2.91 -5.55 -29.19
CA MET A 1 2.21 -5.11 -27.96
C MET A 1 3.13 -4.12 -27.25
N LYS A 2 2.67 -2.92 -26.89
CA LYS A 2 3.47 -1.93 -26.15
C LYS A 2 3.17 -2.11 -24.66
N ILE A 3 4.21 -2.30 -23.84
CA ILE A 3 4.05 -2.37 -22.37
C ILE A 3 3.56 -1.00 -21.89
N LYS A 4 2.48 -0.98 -21.10
CA LYS A 4 1.85 0.25 -20.57
C LYS A 4 2.41 0.72 -19.24
N GLY A 5 3.07 -0.19 -18.52
CA GLY A 5 3.85 0.13 -17.35
C GLY A 5 4.17 -1.10 -16.50
N PHE A 6 4.91 -0.89 -15.42
CA PHE A 6 5.26 -1.93 -14.46
C PHE A 6 4.49 -1.74 -13.15
N GLY A 7 3.72 -2.76 -12.77
CA GLY A 7 3.02 -2.84 -11.50
C GLY A 7 3.77 -3.70 -10.49
N VAL A 8 3.59 -3.40 -9.20
CA VAL A 8 4.16 -4.20 -8.11
C VAL A 8 3.17 -4.35 -6.96
N ASN A 9 3.26 -5.48 -6.28
CA ASN A 9 2.50 -5.75 -5.06
C ASN A 9 3.30 -5.32 -3.83
N THR A 10 2.64 -4.60 -2.93
CA THR A 10 3.19 -4.34 -1.59
C THR A 10 3.24 -5.62 -0.76
N ARG A 11 4.17 -5.67 0.19
CA ARG A 11 4.26 -6.77 1.16
C ARG A 11 3.56 -6.40 2.46
N ARG A 12 2.94 -7.40 3.10
CA ARG A 12 2.36 -7.24 4.45
C ARG A 12 3.39 -6.71 5.44
N THR A 13 2.92 -5.89 6.37
CA THR A 13 3.76 -5.21 7.36
C THR A 13 3.36 -5.50 8.80
N ASP A 14 2.45 -6.46 9.01
CA ASP A 14 1.97 -6.90 10.34
C ASP A 14 1.49 -5.72 11.19
N GLY A 15 0.69 -4.85 10.57
CA GLY A 15 0.13 -3.66 11.20
C GLY A 15 1.05 -2.45 11.30
N ASN A 16 2.30 -2.54 10.82
CA ASN A 16 3.25 -1.45 10.89
C ASN A 16 3.14 -0.50 9.70
N PHE A 17 2.55 0.68 9.93
CA PHE A 17 2.39 1.73 8.92
C PHE A 17 3.71 2.33 8.46
N SER A 18 4.70 2.48 9.33
CA SER A 18 6.01 3.03 8.94
C SER A 18 6.75 2.09 7.98
N ARG A 19 6.62 0.77 8.16
CA ARG A 19 7.14 -0.21 7.20
C ARG A 19 6.43 -0.12 5.85
N LEU A 20 5.13 0.17 5.84
CA LEU A 20 4.39 0.37 4.58
C LEU A 20 4.84 1.65 3.89
N GLU A 21 4.94 2.76 4.63
CA GLU A 21 5.46 4.03 4.12
C GLU A 21 6.85 3.88 3.51
N ASN A 22 7.77 3.15 4.17
CA ASN A 22 9.09 2.85 3.61
C ASN A 22 9.01 2.06 2.30
N GLN A 23 8.09 1.08 2.19
CA GLN A 23 7.89 0.35 0.94
C GLN A 23 7.35 1.26 -0.17
N LEU A 24 6.37 2.10 0.12
CA LEU A 24 5.80 3.03 -0.86
C LEU A 24 6.87 4.01 -1.37
N THR A 25 7.67 4.59 -0.46
CA THR A 25 8.78 5.48 -0.83
C THR A 25 9.79 4.78 -1.73
N TYR A 26 10.24 3.58 -1.34
CA TYR A 26 11.17 2.80 -2.15
C TYR A 26 10.63 2.50 -3.57
N LEU A 27 9.36 2.11 -3.67
CA LEU A 27 8.75 1.77 -4.95
C LEU A 27 8.56 2.99 -5.85
N LYS A 28 8.24 4.15 -5.26
CA LYS A 28 8.18 5.41 -6.01
C LYS A 28 9.56 5.82 -6.52
N GLU A 29 10.58 5.74 -5.68
CA GLU A 29 11.97 6.02 -6.05
C GLU A 29 12.51 5.05 -7.12
N ALA A 30 12.05 3.80 -7.10
CA ALA A 30 12.39 2.80 -8.11
C ALA A 30 11.69 3.03 -9.48
N GLY A 31 10.75 3.96 -9.57
CA GLY A 31 10.10 4.36 -10.81
C GLY A 31 8.91 3.49 -11.24
N PHE A 32 8.24 2.82 -10.30
CA PHE A 32 7.00 2.09 -10.61
C PHE A 32 5.86 3.06 -10.92
N GLU A 33 5.13 2.77 -12.00
CA GLU A 33 4.01 3.59 -12.51
C GLU A 33 2.66 3.22 -11.90
N TYR A 34 2.59 2.08 -11.21
CA TYR A 34 1.36 1.60 -10.60
C TYR A 34 1.67 0.65 -9.46
N LEU A 35 0.78 0.59 -8.47
CA LEU A 35 0.98 -0.17 -7.26
C LEU A 35 -0.32 -0.82 -6.80
N GLU A 36 -0.24 -2.13 -6.50
CA GLU A 36 -1.32 -2.89 -5.91
C GLU A 36 -1.11 -2.98 -4.39
N VAL A 37 -2.04 -2.39 -3.64
CA VAL A 37 -2.05 -2.45 -2.17
C VAL A 37 -3.02 -3.54 -1.75
N SER A 38 -2.51 -4.60 -1.11
CA SER A 38 -3.40 -5.59 -0.51
C SER A 38 -4.25 -4.94 0.56
N ALA A 39 -5.54 -5.31 0.63
CA ALA A 39 -6.42 -4.87 1.70
C ALA A 39 -5.76 -5.18 3.06
N ASP A 40 -5.20 -6.36 3.27
CA ASP A 40 -4.63 -6.76 4.56
C ASP A 40 -3.21 -6.24 4.86
N VAL A 41 -2.65 -5.33 4.05
CA VAL A 41 -1.23 -4.92 4.12
C VAL A 41 -0.79 -4.47 5.52
N VAL A 42 -1.66 -3.80 6.27
CA VAL A 42 -1.45 -3.29 7.64
C VAL A 42 -2.46 -3.86 8.65
N ASP A 43 -2.86 -5.12 8.46
CA ASP A 43 -3.83 -5.83 9.29
C ASP A 43 -5.12 -5.03 9.50
N ILE A 44 -5.66 -4.46 8.41
CA ILE A 44 -6.92 -3.71 8.46
C ILE A 44 -8.12 -4.64 8.68
N ILE A 45 -7.97 -5.95 8.45
CA ILE A 45 -9.02 -6.94 8.65
C ILE A 45 -8.72 -7.72 9.94
N GLY A 46 -9.64 -7.65 10.89
CA GLY A 46 -9.59 -8.42 12.14
C GLY A 46 -10.94 -9.07 12.43
N GLY A 47 -10.94 -10.36 12.78
CA GLY A 47 -12.18 -11.11 13.03
C GLY A 47 -13.14 -11.13 11.84
N GLY A 48 -12.62 -11.12 10.61
CA GLY A 48 -13.42 -11.11 9.38
C GLY A 48 -14.08 -9.76 9.04
N LYS A 49 -13.71 -8.67 9.73
CA LYS A 49 -14.26 -7.34 9.50
C LYS A 49 -13.16 -6.30 9.28
N ILE A 50 -13.46 -5.29 8.47
CA ILE A 50 -12.60 -4.11 8.32
C ILE A 50 -12.59 -3.33 9.64
N ILE A 51 -11.41 -2.87 10.04
CA ILE A 51 -11.18 -2.01 11.20
C ILE A 51 -11.17 -0.56 10.70
N PRO A 52 -12.24 0.24 10.92
CA PRO A 52 -12.42 1.56 10.31
C PRO A 52 -11.23 2.50 10.52
N LYS A 53 -10.77 2.63 11.76
CA LYS A 53 -9.62 3.48 12.12
C LYS A 53 -8.34 3.13 11.33
N LYS A 54 -8.14 1.86 10.98
CA LYS A 54 -6.96 1.44 10.22
C LYS A 54 -7.11 1.69 8.72
N ILE A 55 -8.30 1.44 8.14
CA ILE A 55 -8.54 1.76 6.73
C ILE A 55 -8.46 3.27 6.50
N ASP A 56 -9.02 4.09 7.39
CA ASP A 56 -8.95 5.56 7.28
C ASP A 56 -7.49 6.04 7.29
N LYS A 57 -6.67 5.49 8.20
CA LYS A 57 -5.24 5.78 8.26
C LYS A 57 -4.50 5.31 7.00
N LEU A 58 -4.90 4.18 6.41
CA LEU A 58 -4.32 3.69 5.16
C LEU A 58 -4.65 4.63 4.00
N LEU A 59 -5.90 5.05 3.86
CA LEU A 59 -6.31 5.98 2.82
C LEU A 59 -5.57 7.32 2.93
N GLN A 60 -5.47 7.89 4.13
CA GLN A 60 -4.69 9.11 4.39
C GLN A 60 -3.20 8.95 4.06
N LEU A 61 -2.62 7.76 4.30
CA LEU A 61 -1.24 7.47 3.90
C LEU A 61 -1.10 7.46 2.38
N LEU A 62 -2.01 6.76 1.68
CA LEU A 62 -1.95 6.58 0.23
C LEU A 62 -2.20 7.89 -0.54
N GLU A 63 -3.03 8.80 -0.02
CA GLU A 63 -3.23 10.13 -0.60
C GLU A 63 -1.95 10.98 -0.71
N ARG A 64 -0.91 10.64 0.07
CA ARG A 64 0.39 11.33 0.00
C ARG A 64 1.28 10.88 -1.15
N TYR A 65 0.88 9.83 -1.87
CA TYR A 65 1.65 9.26 -2.97
C TYR A 65 0.87 9.33 -4.28
N GLU A 66 1.42 10.06 -5.25
CA GLU A 66 1.01 9.96 -6.65
C GLU A 66 1.84 8.87 -7.35
N PHE A 67 1.24 7.71 -7.61
CA PHE A 67 1.79 6.65 -8.45
C PHE A 67 1.13 6.70 -9.83
#